data_AF-A0A9D0VK22-F1
#
_entry.id   AF-A0A9D0VK22-F1
#
_cell.length_a   1.000
_cell.length_b   1.000
_cell.length_c   1.000
_cell.angle_alpha   90.00
_cell.angle_beta   90.00
_cell.angle_gamma   90.00
#
_symmetry.space_group_name_H-M   'P 1'
#
loop_
_entity.id
_entity.type
_entity.pdbx_description
1 polymer ?
#
loop_
_entity_poly.entity_id
_entity_poly.type
_entity_poly.pdbx_seq_one_letter_code
_entity_poly.pdbx_strand_id
1 'polypeptide(L)'
;MDALYLWALLHVSAAAAPTAWLDADGDTYGDPENPVDPSDPRAVANELDCDDANDQIHPAAIEGCDRLDNDCDGLIDDLDPDLDLSTARTFFLDRDLDSVGDADVTLTACALPPGWTPEPGDCDDSDRRRHPWALELCDGIDNDCDGAIDDDDTDPWNLLSLRQWLDADGDGYGDPGSPAPICDPGDDPRWVSNRLDCDDTDDRISLIDHDGDGFSGCAGDCDDDDPGRGPATPEACDGFDADCDGHPDLFTGDTDTLGCDLCPAAAAFRPSTIELQQLDPCALDPAAGLGCGQLHQVRTRNDVSSYRGQLFVTLLPQTGDRTGAWSRIAAHSGHRAIDLAWPSDLGGSCPAGDALCFRLLREELLSGTDASSQITVPVADSIQRRLSTLLGELHRLRPDQGWDTHLLADGAVDWSTVIGVGWNRGAEVIAYTAQVEGLHSAVLLSGPKDPGWSPAPSLTPSCRLFAAYHRDEPGAAQFRSELTALGISGRLPGAEHLSYPWEGRILEVSAPWGPRSACDASRSMIYDDCMTTEVSTMFGHLACMISETSSSCL
;
A
#
# COMPACT_ATOMS: atom_id res chain seq x y z
N MET A 1 -97.42 -39.18 24.87
CA MET A 1 -98.67 -38.74 24.22
C MET A 1 -98.32 -38.53 22.76
N ASP A 2 -98.21 -39.63 22.02
CA ASP A 2 -99.26 -40.16 21.12
C ASP A 2 -99.20 -39.44 19.77
N ALA A 3 -99.25 -40.04 18.59
CA ALA A 3 -99.31 -41.41 18.14
C ALA A 3 -99.10 -41.38 16.61
N LEU A 4 -98.32 -42.32 16.09
CA LEU A 4 -98.64 -43.21 14.97
C LEU A 4 -99.32 -42.62 13.70
N TYR A 5 -98.53 -42.60 12.61
CA TYR A 5 -98.77 -43.22 11.31
C TYR A 5 -100.22 -43.31 10.76
N LEU A 6 -100.43 -42.75 9.56
CA LEU A 6 -101.07 -43.51 8.49
C LEU A 6 -100.51 -43.10 7.12
N TRP A 7 -99.96 -44.11 6.43
CA TRP A 7 -99.37 -44.08 5.10
C TRP A 7 -100.41 -43.89 3.99
N ALA A 8 -100.04 -43.12 2.96
CA ALA A 8 -100.54 -43.31 1.61
C ALA A 8 -99.33 -43.56 0.70
N LEU A 9 -99.14 -44.83 0.32
CA LEU A 9 -98.25 -45.25 -0.76
C LEU A 9 -98.83 -44.75 -2.09
N LEU A 10 -98.20 -43.74 -2.70
CA LEU A 10 -98.28 -43.55 -4.13
C LEU A 10 -97.04 -44.20 -4.76
N HIS A 11 -97.27 -45.19 -5.61
CA HIS A 11 -96.25 -45.69 -6.52
C HIS A 11 -95.97 -44.58 -7.55
N VAL A 12 -94.77 -44.01 -7.51
CA VAL A 12 -94.18 -43.35 -8.68
C VAL A 12 -93.17 -44.33 -9.27
N SER A 13 -93.43 -44.64 -10.54
CA SER A 13 -92.61 -45.43 -11.44
C SER A 13 -91.13 -45.08 -11.30
N ALA A 14 -90.26 -46.08 -11.27
CA ALA A 14 -88.89 -45.87 -11.74
C ALA A 14 -89.01 -45.38 -13.19
N ALA A 15 -88.57 -44.16 -13.48
CA ALA A 15 -88.35 -43.74 -14.85
C ALA A 15 -87.31 -44.69 -15.44
N ALA A 16 -87.55 -45.17 -16.67
CA ALA A 16 -86.53 -45.87 -17.42
C ALA A 16 -85.30 -44.96 -17.52
N ALA A 17 -84.10 -45.53 -17.44
CA ALA A 17 -82.89 -44.79 -17.73
C ALA A 17 -83.04 -44.08 -19.10
N PRO A 18 -82.55 -42.85 -19.25
CA PRO A 18 -82.58 -42.17 -20.54
C PRO A 18 -81.97 -43.08 -21.62
N THR A 19 -82.56 -43.07 -22.81
CA THR A 19 -82.10 -43.90 -23.95
C THR A 19 -81.45 -43.07 -25.06
N ALA A 20 -81.23 -41.77 -24.82
CA ALA A 20 -80.57 -40.86 -25.74
C ALA A 20 -79.96 -39.66 -25.00
N TRP A 21 -78.91 -39.08 -25.56
CA TRP A 21 -78.13 -37.97 -25.02
C TRP A 21 -78.01 -36.86 -26.07
N LEU A 22 -77.85 -35.62 -25.61
CA LEU A 22 -77.73 -34.48 -26.52
C LEU A 22 -76.38 -34.54 -27.24
N ASP A 23 -76.41 -34.31 -28.55
CA ASP A 23 -75.27 -34.05 -29.44
C ASP A 23 -75.34 -32.56 -29.82
N ALA A 24 -74.59 -31.71 -29.13
CA ALA A 24 -74.70 -30.26 -29.27
C ALA A 24 -73.74 -29.67 -30.33
N ASP A 25 -72.62 -30.31 -30.64
CA ASP A 25 -71.66 -29.89 -31.67
C ASP A 25 -71.82 -30.59 -33.03
N GLY A 26 -72.55 -31.70 -33.09
CA GLY A 26 -72.95 -32.39 -34.30
C GLY A 26 -72.00 -33.51 -34.76
N ASP A 27 -71.16 -34.05 -33.88
CA ASP A 27 -70.16 -35.06 -34.20
C ASP A 27 -70.66 -36.52 -34.10
N THR A 28 -71.93 -36.71 -33.71
CA THR A 28 -72.65 -37.97 -33.51
C THR A 28 -72.42 -38.72 -32.20
N TYR A 29 -71.66 -38.13 -31.28
CA TYR A 29 -71.51 -38.54 -29.88
C TYR A 29 -72.34 -37.62 -28.98
N GLY A 30 -72.61 -38.03 -27.74
CA GLY A 30 -73.52 -37.28 -26.88
C GLY A 30 -73.08 -37.22 -25.43
N ASP A 31 -73.43 -36.11 -24.78
CA ASP A 31 -73.03 -35.74 -23.42
C ASP A 31 -73.67 -36.64 -22.34
N PRO A 32 -72.90 -37.43 -21.56
CA PRO A 32 -73.41 -38.26 -20.47
C PRO A 32 -74.10 -37.47 -19.35
N GLU A 33 -73.79 -36.18 -19.17
CA GLU A 33 -74.43 -35.30 -18.20
C GLU A 33 -75.77 -34.73 -18.68
N ASN A 34 -76.08 -34.85 -19.98
CA ASN A 34 -77.26 -34.22 -20.60
C ASN A 34 -78.17 -35.22 -21.33
N PRO A 35 -78.86 -36.10 -20.58
CA PRO A 35 -79.85 -37.00 -21.17
C PRO A 35 -81.09 -36.24 -21.67
N VAL A 36 -81.51 -36.54 -22.89
CA VAL A 36 -82.66 -35.88 -23.55
C VAL A 36 -83.74 -36.88 -23.98
N ASP A 37 -84.92 -36.36 -24.35
CA ASP A 37 -85.96 -37.20 -24.94
C ASP A 37 -85.49 -37.70 -26.33
N PRO A 38 -85.61 -39.01 -26.64
CA PRO A 38 -85.18 -39.57 -27.94
C PRO A 38 -85.89 -38.96 -29.17
N SER A 39 -86.93 -38.15 -28.98
CA SER A 39 -87.58 -37.39 -30.05
C SER A 39 -86.91 -36.04 -30.35
N ASP A 40 -85.91 -35.60 -29.58
CA ASP A 40 -85.10 -34.43 -29.91
C ASP A 40 -84.28 -34.71 -31.20
N PRO A 41 -84.30 -33.81 -32.21
CA PRO A 41 -83.56 -34.02 -33.45
C PRO A 41 -82.04 -34.08 -33.29
N ARG A 42 -81.50 -33.65 -32.14
CA ARG A 42 -80.08 -33.72 -31.77
C ARG A 42 -79.78 -34.84 -30.77
N ALA A 43 -80.68 -35.81 -30.63
CA ALA A 43 -80.47 -36.93 -29.71
C ALA A 43 -79.69 -38.05 -30.39
N VAL A 44 -78.60 -38.52 -29.77
CA VAL A 44 -77.83 -39.70 -30.18
C VAL A 44 -77.96 -40.83 -29.16
N ALA A 45 -77.69 -42.06 -29.59
CA ALA A 45 -77.92 -43.28 -28.79
C ALA A 45 -76.74 -43.69 -27.90
N ASN A 46 -75.67 -42.91 -27.87
CA ASN A 46 -74.47 -43.15 -27.07
C ASN A 46 -74.24 -41.97 -26.11
N GLU A 47 -73.43 -42.19 -25.06
CA GLU A 47 -73.13 -41.23 -23.99
C GLU A 47 -71.62 -41.03 -23.83
N LEU A 48 -70.88 -41.06 -24.94
CA LEU A 48 -69.43 -41.24 -24.94
C LEU A 48 -68.65 -39.95 -25.21
N ASP A 49 -69.34 -38.82 -25.37
CA ASP A 49 -68.69 -37.53 -25.63
C ASP A 49 -68.22 -36.90 -24.30
N CYS A 50 -66.96 -36.47 -24.27
CA CYS A 50 -66.37 -35.81 -23.12
C CYS A 50 -66.34 -34.27 -23.21
N ASP A 51 -66.61 -33.67 -24.38
CA ASP A 51 -66.82 -32.23 -24.58
C ASP A 51 -67.79 -31.94 -25.75
N ASP A 52 -69.10 -32.08 -25.46
CA ASP A 52 -70.25 -31.87 -26.38
C ASP A 52 -70.38 -30.44 -26.97
N ALA A 53 -69.39 -29.58 -26.75
CA ALA A 53 -69.27 -28.26 -27.36
C ALA A 53 -68.18 -28.21 -28.46
N ASN A 54 -67.43 -29.28 -28.70
CA ASN A 54 -66.27 -29.34 -29.56
C ASN A 54 -66.21 -30.62 -30.42
N ASP A 55 -66.56 -30.48 -31.70
CA ASP A 55 -66.64 -31.58 -32.69
C ASP A 55 -65.29 -32.30 -33.01
N GLN A 56 -64.21 -31.94 -32.32
CA GLN A 56 -62.90 -32.58 -32.38
C GLN A 56 -62.60 -33.42 -31.12
N ILE A 57 -63.51 -33.49 -30.14
CA ILE A 57 -63.32 -34.20 -28.88
C ILE A 57 -64.39 -35.29 -28.75
N HIS A 58 -64.07 -36.49 -29.21
CA HIS A 58 -64.98 -37.63 -29.19
C HIS A 58 -64.25 -38.96 -29.40
N PRO A 59 -64.86 -40.12 -29.09
CA PRO A 59 -64.27 -41.48 -29.19
C PRO A 59 -63.69 -41.96 -30.52
N ALA A 60 -63.72 -41.14 -31.56
CA ALA A 60 -63.17 -41.44 -32.87
C ALA A 60 -62.26 -40.32 -33.41
N ALA A 61 -61.98 -39.30 -32.59
CA ALA A 61 -60.98 -38.29 -32.87
C ALA A 61 -59.59 -38.92 -32.79
N ILE A 62 -58.58 -38.18 -33.24
CA ILE A 62 -57.18 -38.58 -33.13
C ILE A 62 -56.55 -37.67 -32.10
N GLU A 63 -55.86 -38.25 -31.13
CA GLU A 63 -55.16 -37.50 -30.10
C GLU A 63 -54.06 -36.62 -30.69
N GLY A 64 -54.02 -35.35 -30.30
CA GLY A 64 -53.02 -34.38 -30.72
C GLY A 64 -52.31 -33.73 -29.54
N CYS A 65 -51.14 -33.12 -29.77
CA CYS A 65 -50.40 -32.39 -28.75
C CYS A 65 -51.04 -31.03 -28.40
N ASP A 66 -52.22 -31.04 -27.78
CA ASP A 66 -52.99 -29.84 -27.39
C ASP A 66 -53.38 -29.79 -25.90
N ARG A 67 -53.00 -30.80 -25.12
CA ARG A 67 -53.32 -30.99 -23.69
C ARG A 67 -54.78 -31.28 -23.38
N LEU A 68 -55.55 -31.71 -24.37
CA LEU A 68 -56.92 -32.18 -24.24
C LEU A 68 -56.93 -33.69 -24.48
N ASP A 69 -57.95 -34.37 -23.96
CA ASP A 69 -58.24 -35.77 -24.28
C ASP A 69 -59.17 -35.74 -25.49
N ASN A 70 -58.61 -35.80 -26.70
CA ASN A 70 -59.40 -35.67 -27.93
C ASN A 70 -60.26 -36.91 -28.18
N ASP A 71 -59.80 -38.11 -27.81
CA ASP A 71 -60.50 -39.35 -28.09
C ASP A 71 -61.34 -39.91 -26.90
N CYS A 72 -61.40 -39.18 -25.80
CA CYS A 72 -62.17 -39.49 -24.61
C CYS A 72 -61.83 -40.85 -23.97
N ASP A 73 -60.61 -41.37 -24.13
CA ASP A 73 -60.18 -42.64 -23.55
C ASP A 73 -59.56 -42.49 -22.14
N GLY A 74 -59.32 -41.24 -21.72
CA GLY A 74 -58.76 -40.85 -20.43
C GLY A 74 -57.24 -40.72 -20.40
N LEU A 75 -56.56 -40.87 -21.55
CA LEU A 75 -55.16 -40.54 -21.76
C LEU A 75 -55.07 -39.18 -22.47
N ILE A 76 -53.92 -38.52 -22.30
CA ILE A 76 -53.69 -37.17 -22.84
C ILE A 76 -52.27 -37.10 -23.35
N ASP A 77 -52.09 -36.54 -24.55
CA ASP A 77 -50.81 -36.24 -25.19
C ASP A 77 -49.81 -37.43 -25.11
N ASP A 78 -48.65 -37.23 -24.48
CA ASP A 78 -47.54 -38.20 -24.36
C ASP A 78 -47.91 -39.48 -23.59
N LEU A 79 -49.07 -39.53 -22.92
CA LEU A 79 -49.57 -40.73 -22.24
C LEU A 79 -50.44 -41.60 -23.16
N ASP A 80 -50.83 -41.08 -24.32
CA ASP A 80 -51.73 -41.74 -25.26
C ASP A 80 -50.98 -42.61 -26.27
N PRO A 81 -51.35 -43.89 -26.44
CA PRO A 81 -50.75 -44.78 -27.44
C PRO A 81 -51.09 -44.45 -28.91
N ASP A 82 -52.13 -43.67 -29.21
CA ASP A 82 -52.58 -43.35 -30.56
C ASP A 82 -52.35 -41.90 -31.03
N LEU A 83 -51.67 -41.10 -30.20
CA LEU A 83 -51.15 -39.77 -30.47
C LEU A 83 -50.62 -39.55 -31.91
N ASP A 84 -51.13 -38.52 -32.58
CA ASP A 84 -50.59 -38.01 -33.82
C ASP A 84 -49.30 -37.20 -33.60
N LEU A 85 -48.17 -37.90 -33.74
CA LEU A 85 -46.83 -37.33 -33.68
C LEU A 85 -46.57 -36.21 -34.71
N SER A 86 -47.43 -35.99 -35.71
CA SER A 86 -47.30 -34.84 -36.62
C SER A 86 -47.57 -33.50 -35.93
N THR A 87 -48.26 -33.52 -34.79
CA THR A 87 -48.53 -32.36 -33.93
C THR A 87 -47.45 -32.15 -32.86
N ALA A 88 -46.54 -33.11 -32.69
CA ALA A 88 -45.47 -33.09 -31.70
C ALA A 88 -44.29 -32.20 -32.11
N ARG A 89 -43.43 -31.88 -31.13
CA ARG A 89 -42.20 -31.10 -31.33
C ARG A 89 -40.99 -31.99 -31.16
N THR A 90 -39.90 -31.62 -31.83
CA THR A 90 -38.60 -32.25 -31.64
C THR A 90 -37.85 -31.50 -30.54
N PHE A 91 -37.29 -32.27 -29.61
CA PHE A 91 -36.38 -31.82 -28.56
C PHE A 91 -35.01 -32.48 -28.72
N PHE A 92 -33.99 -31.84 -28.17
CA PHE A 92 -32.58 -32.23 -28.21
C PHE A 92 -32.11 -32.58 -26.80
N LEU A 93 -31.29 -33.62 -26.66
CA LEU A 93 -30.76 -34.00 -25.35
C LEU A 93 -29.84 -32.89 -24.86
N ASP A 94 -30.07 -32.45 -23.62
CA ASP A 94 -29.28 -31.41 -22.94
C ASP A 94 -28.73 -32.05 -21.66
N ARG A 95 -27.48 -32.53 -21.73
CA ARG A 95 -26.86 -33.35 -20.69
C ARG A 95 -26.18 -32.51 -19.63
N ASP A 96 -25.67 -31.34 -19.97
CA ASP A 96 -25.00 -30.43 -19.01
C ASP A 96 -25.89 -29.31 -18.47
N LEU A 97 -27.11 -29.20 -19.00
CA LEU A 97 -28.20 -28.35 -18.55
C LEU A 97 -27.99 -26.85 -18.81
N ASP A 98 -27.41 -26.49 -19.95
CA ASP A 98 -27.23 -25.10 -20.39
C ASP A 98 -28.37 -24.56 -21.29
N SER A 99 -29.37 -25.39 -21.57
CA SER A 99 -30.54 -25.11 -22.42
C SER A 99 -30.28 -25.15 -23.92
N VAL A 100 -29.11 -25.58 -24.38
CA VAL A 100 -28.86 -25.99 -25.77
C VAL A 100 -28.56 -27.49 -25.78
N GLY A 101 -28.96 -28.19 -26.84
CA GLY A 101 -28.85 -29.64 -26.90
C GLY A 101 -28.14 -30.14 -28.15
N ASP A 102 -27.68 -31.39 -28.05
CA ASP A 102 -27.02 -32.11 -29.12
C ASP A 102 -27.99 -32.29 -30.31
N ALA A 103 -27.66 -31.65 -31.44
CA ALA A 103 -28.47 -31.67 -32.65
C ALA A 103 -28.64 -33.09 -33.25
N ASP A 104 -27.74 -34.02 -32.94
CA ASP A 104 -27.77 -35.41 -33.41
C ASP A 104 -28.61 -36.32 -32.52
N VAL A 105 -28.94 -35.90 -31.29
CA VAL A 105 -29.72 -36.68 -30.33
C VAL A 105 -31.10 -36.07 -30.13
N THR A 106 -32.10 -36.63 -30.81
CA THR A 106 -33.46 -36.07 -30.87
C THR A 106 -34.52 -36.96 -30.23
N LEU A 107 -35.58 -36.32 -29.70
CA LEU A 107 -36.79 -36.95 -29.18
C LEU A 107 -38.00 -36.15 -29.62
N THR A 108 -38.99 -36.82 -30.21
CA THR A 108 -40.28 -36.21 -30.55
C THR A 108 -41.26 -36.44 -29.41
N ALA A 109 -41.82 -35.37 -28.84
CA ALA A 109 -42.79 -35.41 -27.75
C ALA A 109 -43.71 -34.17 -27.76
N CYS A 110 -44.82 -34.21 -27.05
CA CYS A 110 -45.72 -33.07 -26.88
C CYS A 110 -45.19 -32.09 -25.83
N ALA A 111 -44.78 -32.60 -24.67
CA ALA A 111 -44.22 -31.81 -23.58
C ALA A 111 -42.70 -31.95 -23.51
N LEU A 112 -42.01 -30.87 -23.11
CA LEU A 112 -40.57 -30.87 -22.90
C LEU A 112 -40.17 -31.86 -21.78
N PRO A 113 -39.45 -32.94 -22.08
CA PRO A 113 -39.03 -33.88 -21.05
C PRO A 113 -37.85 -33.33 -20.22
N PRO A 114 -37.69 -33.70 -18.94
CA PRO A 114 -36.53 -33.30 -18.16
C PRO A 114 -35.21 -33.77 -18.79
N GLY A 115 -34.23 -32.86 -18.90
CA GLY A 115 -32.93 -33.13 -19.54
C GLY A 115 -32.96 -33.02 -21.07
N TRP A 116 -33.97 -32.38 -21.64
CA TRP A 116 -34.06 -32.06 -23.05
C TRP A 116 -34.34 -30.56 -23.22
N THR A 117 -34.07 -30.01 -24.40
CA THR A 117 -34.30 -28.61 -24.77
C THR A 117 -34.84 -28.48 -26.20
N PRO A 118 -35.63 -27.45 -26.55
CA PRO A 118 -36.01 -27.19 -27.95
C PRO A 118 -34.90 -26.56 -28.80
N GLU A 119 -33.81 -26.09 -28.19
CA GLU A 119 -32.75 -25.34 -28.88
C GLU A 119 -31.59 -26.27 -29.28
N PRO A 120 -31.36 -26.50 -30.58
CA PRO A 120 -30.23 -27.31 -31.04
C PRO A 120 -28.95 -26.47 -31.18
N GLY A 121 -27.82 -27.16 -31.26
CA GLY A 121 -26.56 -26.55 -31.74
C GLY A 121 -25.43 -26.55 -30.74
N ASP A 122 -25.55 -27.33 -29.67
CA ASP A 122 -24.49 -27.55 -28.70
C ASP A 122 -23.32 -28.30 -29.35
N CYS A 123 -22.12 -27.71 -29.31
CA CYS A 123 -20.91 -28.31 -29.85
C CYS A 123 -20.20 -29.25 -28.85
N ASP A 124 -20.50 -29.16 -27.55
CA ASP A 124 -20.09 -30.13 -26.53
C ASP A 124 -21.11 -30.24 -25.39
N ASP A 125 -22.09 -31.13 -25.58
CA ASP A 125 -23.16 -31.57 -24.64
C ASP A 125 -22.62 -32.28 -23.37
N SER A 126 -21.43 -31.91 -22.91
CA SER A 126 -20.88 -32.30 -21.61
C SER A 126 -20.27 -31.14 -20.84
N ASP A 127 -20.23 -29.93 -21.42
CA ASP A 127 -19.73 -28.71 -20.80
C ASP A 127 -20.63 -27.51 -21.08
N ARG A 128 -21.42 -27.13 -20.08
CA ARG A 128 -22.33 -25.96 -20.00
C ARG A 128 -21.74 -24.57 -20.30
N ARG A 129 -20.48 -24.53 -20.73
CA ARG A 129 -19.77 -23.32 -21.17
C ARG A 129 -19.50 -23.35 -22.67
N ARG A 130 -19.93 -24.39 -23.39
CA ARG A 130 -19.64 -24.59 -24.80
C ARG A 130 -20.91 -24.77 -25.60
N HIS A 131 -21.53 -23.65 -25.93
CA HIS A 131 -22.81 -23.60 -26.60
C HIS A 131 -22.95 -22.28 -27.37
N PRO A 132 -23.85 -22.16 -28.38
CA PRO A 132 -24.08 -20.99 -29.24
C PRO A 132 -24.20 -19.59 -28.61
N TRP A 133 -24.31 -19.52 -27.27
CA TRP A 133 -24.48 -18.27 -26.51
C TRP A 133 -23.49 -18.16 -25.35
N ALA A 134 -22.49 -19.03 -25.30
CA ALA A 134 -21.43 -18.91 -24.32
C ALA A 134 -20.62 -17.65 -24.61
N LEU A 135 -19.86 -17.22 -23.61
CA LEU A 135 -18.83 -16.22 -23.84
C LEU A 135 -17.59 -16.96 -24.34
N GLU A 136 -17.06 -16.53 -25.48
CA GLU A 136 -15.79 -17.01 -25.98
C GLU A 136 -14.64 -16.59 -25.04
N LEU A 137 -13.72 -17.52 -24.77
CA LEU A 137 -12.60 -17.31 -23.85
C LEU A 137 -11.31 -17.53 -24.63
N CYS A 138 -10.23 -16.84 -24.26
CA CYS A 138 -8.91 -17.08 -24.86
C CYS A 138 -8.28 -18.39 -24.33
N ASP A 139 -8.91 -19.55 -24.54
CA ASP A 139 -8.47 -20.86 -24.04
C ASP A 139 -8.18 -21.88 -25.15
N GLY A 140 -8.24 -21.47 -26.42
CA GLY A 140 -7.97 -22.32 -27.58
C GLY A 140 -9.15 -23.20 -27.97
N ILE A 141 -10.35 -22.91 -27.47
CA ILE A 141 -11.57 -23.67 -27.71
C ILE A 141 -12.66 -22.71 -28.20
N ASP A 142 -13.38 -23.12 -29.24
CA ASP A 142 -14.62 -22.48 -29.71
C ASP A 142 -15.74 -22.74 -28.68
N ASN A 143 -15.92 -21.80 -27.76
CA ASN A 143 -16.87 -21.90 -26.66
C ASN A 143 -18.26 -21.45 -27.09
N ASP A 144 -18.39 -20.52 -28.03
CA ASP A 144 -19.70 -20.08 -28.52
C ASP A 144 -20.18 -20.82 -29.78
N CYS A 145 -19.47 -21.88 -30.18
CA CYS A 145 -19.82 -22.79 -31.28
C CYS A 145 -20.08 -22.09 -32.63
N ASP A 146 -19.49 -20.92 -32.87
CA ASP A 146 -19.69 -20.14 -34.09
C ASP A 146 -18.67 -20.49 -35.21
N GLY A 147 -17.64 -21.27 -34.85
CA GLY A 147 -16.58 -21.76 -35.72
C GLY A 147 -15.33 -20.89 -35.77
N ALA A 148 -15.31 -19.75 -35.07
CA ALA A 148 -14.12 -18.98 -34.76
C ALA A 148 -13.51 -19.45 -33.43
N ILE A 149 -12.22 -19.18 -33.23
CA ILE A 149 -11.51 -19.55 -31.99
C ILE A 149 -10.68 -18.34 -31.58
N ASP A 150 -10.80 -17.94 -30.31
CA ASP A 150 -10.01 -16.88 -29.68
C ASP A 150 -9.94 -15.60 -30.54
N ASP A 151 -8.74 -15.19 -30.98
CA ASP A 151 -8.46 -13.99 -31.78
C ASP A 151 -9.16 -13.94 -33.16
N ASP A 152 -9.56 -15.09 -33.69
CA ASP A 152 -10.30 -15.17 -34.95
C ASP A 152 -11.80 -14.88 -34.74
N ASP A 153 -12.29 -14.89 -33.49
CA ASP A 153 -13.63 -14.47 -33.12
C ASP A 153 -13.70 -12.95 -32.97
N THR A 154 -14.59 -12.32 -33.75
CA THR A 154 -14.73 -10.86 -33.82
C THR A 154 -16.02 -10.36 -33.16
N ASP A 155 -16.66 -11.19 -32.35
CA ASP A 155 -17.99 -10.91 -31.86
C ASP A 155 -18.03 -9.73 -30.87
N PRO A 156 -19.02 -8.82 -31.03
CA PRO A 156 -19.06 -7.55 -30.30
C PRO A 156 -19.27 -7.72 -28.79
N TRP A 157 -19.74 -8.90 -28.35
CA TRP A 157 -19.95 -9.23 -26.94
C TRP A 157 -18.64 -9.62 -26.22
N ASN A 158 -17.59 -9.96 -26.99
CA ASN A 158 -16.30 -10.43 -26.49
C ASN A 158 -15.30 -9.29 -26.17
N LEU A 159 -15.49 -8.13 -26.81
CA LEU A 159 -14.54 -6.99 -26.80
C LEU A 159 -14.48 -6.17 -25.50
N LEU A 160 -15.41 -6.38 -24.56
CA LEU A 160 -15.50 -5.62 -23.31
C LEU A 160 -15.06 -6.40 -22.07
N SER A 161 -15.10 -7.73 -22.10
CA SER A 161 -14.78 -8.58 -20.94
C SER A 161 -13.34 -9.11 -20.95
N LEU A 162 -12.64 -9.05 -22.08
CA LEU A 162 -11.27 -9.56 -22.26
C LEU A 162 -10.21 -8.46 -22.44
N ARG A 163 -10.59 -7.18 -22.32
CA ARG A 163 -9.59 -6.11 -22.41
C ARG A 163 -8.68 -6.19 -21.19
N GLN A 164 -7.40 -6.40 -21.44
CA GLN A 164 -6.34 -6.34 -20.44
C GLN A 164 -5.53 -5.05 -20.60
N TRP A 165 -4.89 -4.64 -19.52
CA TRP A 165 -3.98 -3.51 -19.45
C TRP A 165 -2.64 -4.00 -18.90
N LEU A 166 -1.56 -3.46 -19.44
CA LEU A 166 -0.21 -3.79 -18.98
C LEU A 166 -0.09 -3.36 -17.51
N ASP A 167 0.41 -4.27 -16.70
CA ASP A 167 0.84 -4.07 -15.31
C ASP A 167 2.37 -4.22 -15.31
N ALA A 168 3.06 -3.10 -15.50
CA ALA A 168 4.50 -3.07 -15.74
C ALA A 168 5.31 -3.05 -14.44
N ASP A 169 4.75 -2.56 -13.33
CA ASP A 169 5.39 -2.55 -12.02
C ASP A 169 5.02 -3.75 -11.13
N GLY A 170 3.93 -4.46 -11.44
CA GLY A 170 3.51 -5.70 -10.81
C GLY A 170 2.60 -5.53 -9.60
N ASP A 171 1.90 -4.40 -9.46
CA ASP A 171 1.02 -4.10 -8.32
C ASP A 171 -0.39 -4.70 -8.45
N GLY A 172 -0.74 -5.20 -9.64
CA GLY A 172 -2.05 -5.78 -9.95
C GLY A 172 -3.05 -4.80 -10.59
N TYR A 173 -2.66 -3.56 -10.86
CA TYR A 173 -3.41 -2.54 -11.57
C TYR A 173 -2.76 -2.25 -12.93
N GLY A 174 -3.58 -1.87 -13.92
CA GLY A 174 -3.10 -1.77 -15.30
C GLY A 174 -3.24 -0.39 -15.91
N ASP A 175 -2.32 -0.02 -16.80
CA ASP A 175 -2.24 1.30 -17.46
C ASP A 175 -3.36 1.53 -18.50
N PRO A 176 -4.28 2.50 -18.31
CA PRO A 176 -5.27 2.92 -19.30
C PRO A 176 -4.72 3.31 -20.67
N GLY A 177 -3.46 3.76 -20.73
CA GLY A 177 -2.72 4.15 -21.93
C GLY A 177 -2.15 2.98 -22.73
N SER A 178 -2.05 1.80 -22.12
CA SER A 178 -1.42 0.60 -22.69
C SER A 178 -2.38 -0.60 -22.74
N PRO A 179 -3.51 -0.51 -23.48
CA PRO A 179 -4.40 -1.65 -23.66
C PRO A 179 -3.76 -2.74 -24.53
N ALA A 180 -3.91 -4.01 -24.12
CA ALA A 180 -3.51 -5.18 -24.91
C ALA A 180 -4.37 -5.37 -26.18
N PRO A 181 -3.88 -6.09 -27.20
CA PRO A 181 -4.74 -6.77 -28.17
C PRO A 181 -5.56 -7.90 -27.50
N ILE A 182 -6.70 -8.27 -28.11
CA ILE A 182 -7.82 -8.93 -27.44
C ILE A 182 -7.58 -10.41 -27.03
N CYS A 183 -6.59 -11.14 -27.54
CA CYS A 183 -6.14 -12.42 -26.95
C CYS A 183 -4.62 -12.70 -27.16
N ASP A 184 -3.72 -11.88 -26.61
CA ASP A 184 -2.32 -12.29 -26.32
C ASP A 184 -1.83 -11.47 -25.11
N PRO A 185 -1.49 -12.05 -23.92
CA PRO A 185 -0.76 -13.31 -23.78
C PRO A 185 -1.25 -14.27 -22.68
N GLY A 186 -1.19 -15.57 -22.96
CA GLY A 186 -1.52 -16.62 -22.00
C GLY A 186 -0.74 -16.48 -20.69
N ASP A 187 -1.44 -16.59 -19.55
CA ASP A 187 -0.93 -16.58 -18.17
C ASP A 187 0.28 -15.64 -17.91
N ASP A 188 0.37 -14.53 -18.64
CA ASP A 188 1.45 -13.58 -18.47
C ASP A 188 1.04 -12.63 -17.34
N PRO A 189 1.68 -12.70 -16.16
CA PRO A 189 1.28 -11.92 -15.00
C PRO A 189 1.42 -10.41 -15.21
N ARG A 190 2.00 -9.98 -16.33
CA ARG A 190 2.15 -8.57 -16.71
C ARG A 190 0.88 -7.93 -17.27
N TRP A 191 -0.25 -8.64 -17.31
CA TRP A 191 -1.51 -8.10 -17.84
C TRP A 191 -2.65 -8.34 -16.87
N VAL A 192 -3.40 -7.28 -16.56
CA VAL A 192 -4.49 -7.31 -15.58
C VAL A 192 -5.81 -6.83 -16.18
N SER A 193 -6.92 -7.24 -15.56
CA SER A 193 -8.29 -7.00 -16.05
C SER A 193 -8.89 -5.65 -15.63
N ASN A 194 -8.07 -4.77 -15.06
CA ASN A 194 -8.49 -3.46 -14.61
C ASN A 194 -7.57 -2.38 -15.20
N ARG A 195 -8.03 -1.12 -15.16
CA ARG A 195 -7.33 0.04 -15.70
C ARG A 195 -7.05 1.11 -14.63
N LEU A 196 -6.65 0.66 -13.44
CA LEU A 196 -6.65 1.49 -12.24
C LEU A 196 -5.29 2.11 -11.92
N ASP A 197 -4.32 1.99 -12.81
CA ASP A 197 -2.99 2.54 -12.64
C ASP A 197 -2.82 3.82 -13.50
N CYS A 198 -2.33 4.91 -12.92
CA CYS A 198 -2.01 6.12 -13.70
C CYS A 198 -0.51 6.36 -13.89
N ASP A 199 0.34 5.60 -13.20
CA ASP A 199 1.80 5.62 -13.32
C ASP A 199 2.35 4.19 -13.20
N ASP A 200 2.32 3.50 -14.34
CA ASP A 200 2.77 2.10 -14.60
C ASP A 200 4.30 1.91 -14.43
N THR A 201 4.92 2.74 -13.60
CA THR A 201 6.33 2.65 -13.21
C THR A 201 6.53 2.67 -11.69
N ASP A 202 5.47 2.85 -10.90
CA ASP A 202 5.52 2.94 -9.43
C ASP A 202 4.37 2.15 -8.78
N ASP A 203 4.73 1.02 -8.16
CA ASP A 203 3.83 0.03 -7.54
C ASP A 203 3.03 0.54 -6.33
N ARG A 204 3.10 1.84 -6.06
CA ARG A 204 2.37 2.55 -5.00
C ARG A 204 1.30 3.50 -5.54
N ILE A 205 1.28 3.80 -6.84
CA ILE A 205 0.45 4.87 -7.40
C ILE A 205 -0.72 4.27 -8.17
N SER A 206 -1.90 4.24 -7.55
CA SER A 206 -3.13 3.77 -8.20
C SER A 206 -4.31 4.74 -8.04
N LEU A 207 -5.42 4.45 -8.69
CA LEU A 207 -6.71 5.15 -8.56
C LEU A 207 -7.53 4.68 -7.35
N ILE A 208 -7.03 3.71 -6.58
CA ILE A 208 -7.62 3.30 -5.32
C ILE A 208 -7.17 4.28 -4.24
N ASP A 209 -8.10 4.60 -3.34
CA ASP A 209 -7.90 5.38 -2.12
C ASP A 209 -7.86 4.34 -0.98
N HIS A 210 -6.66 3.93 -0.56
CA HIS A 210 -6.46 2.82 0.39
C HIS A 210 -6.79 3.21 1.84
N ASP A 211 -6.51 4.44 2.24
CA ASP A 211 -6.70 4.92 3.61
C ASP A 211 -8.06 5.62 3.87
N GLY A 212 -8.78 5.98 2.81
CA GLY A 212 -10.09 6.60 2.83
C GLY A 212 -10.09 8.10 3.15
N ASP A 213 -9.00 8.82 2.93
CA ASP A 213 -8.90 10.26 3.16
C ASP A 213 -9.54 11.11 2.03
N GLY A 214 -9.81 10.46 0.88
CA GLY A 214 -10.44 11.05 -0.30
C GLY A 214 -9.46 11.42 -1.42
N PHE A 215 -8.17 11.16 -1.24
CA PHE A 215 -7.13 11.21 -2.25
C PHE A 215 -6.64 9.79 -2.54
N SER A 216 -6.13 9.60 -3.76
CA SER A 216 -5.47 8.36 -4.18
C SER A 216 -4.05 8.77 -4.58
N GLY A 217 -3.11 7.84 -4.71
CA GLY A 217 -1.78 8.14 -5.29
C GLY A 217 -1.88 8.92 -6.60
N CYS A 218 -2.82 8.52 -7.48
CA CYS A 218 -3.12 9.24 -8.73
C CYS A 218 -3.75 10.63 -8.57
N ALA A 219 -4.35 10.93 -7.42
CA ALA A 219 -4.87 12.25 -7.05
C ALA A 219 -3.84 13.13 -6.33
N GLY A 220 -2.59 12.69 -6.24
CA GLY A 220 -1.48 13.43 -5.62
C GLY A 220 -1.23 13.05 -4.17
N ASP A 221 -1.77 11.92 -3.70
CA ASP A 221 -1.40 11.35 -2.41
C ASP A 221 0.04 10.82 -2.44
N CYS A 222 0.82 11.14 -1.42
CA CYS A 222 2.22 10.75 -1.31
C CYS A 222 2.47 9.55 -0.39
N ASP A 223 1.44 9.09 0.34
CA ASP A 223 1.44 7.87 1.16
C ASP A 223 0.00 7.35 1.34
N ASP A 224 -0.53 6.68 0.31
CA ASP A 224 -1.94 6.23 0.19
C ASP A 224 -2.41 5.24 1.29
N ASP A 225 -1.48 4.79 2.13
CA ASP A 225 -1.73 3.92 3.29
C ASP A 225 -1.88 4.71 4.61
N ASP A 226 -1.66 6.03 4.62
CA ASP A 226 -1.69 6.90 5.80
C ASP A 226 -2.58 8.15 5.61
N PRO A 227 -3.77 8.20 6.25
CA PRO A 227 -4.73 9.29 6.06
C PRO A 227 -4.27 10.62 6.69
N GLY A 228 -3.08 10.65 7.27
CA GLY A 228 -2.35 11.83 7.72
C GLY A 228 -1.41 12.42 6.67
N ARG A 229 -1.41 11.93 5.42
CA ARG A 229 -0.48 12.36 4.37
C ARG A 229 -1.16 12.45 3.01
N GLY A 230 -1.75 13.59 2.72
CA GLY A 230 -2.44 13.82 1.46
C GLY A 230 -2.57 15.32 1.17
N PRO A 231 -2.89 15.73 -0.07
CA PRO A 231 -2.89 17.14 -0.51
C PRO A 231 -3.70 18.15 0.32
N ALA A 232 -4.59 17.67 1.19
CA ALA A 232 -5.43 18.50 2.05
C ALA A 232 -5.00 18.47 3.54
N THR A 233 -3.95 17.74 3.88
CA THR A 233 -3.53 17.53 5.27
C THR A 233 -2.59 18.65 5.72
N PRO A 234 -2.87 19.35 6.84
CA PRO A 234 -1.99 20.41 7.33
C PRO A 234 -0.60 19.89 7.77
N GLU A 235 0.46 20.62 7.43
CA GLU A 235 1.83 20.23 7.79
C GLU A 235 2.09 20.28 9.30
N ALA A 236 2.84 19.29 9.79
CA ALA A 236 3.31 19.20 11.16
C ALA A 236 4.85 19.24 11.20
N CYS A 237 5.44 19.69 12.31
CA CYS A 237 6.89 19.73 12.52
C CYS A 237 7.52 18.35 12.81
N ASP A 238 7.25 17.35 11.99
CA ASP A 238 7.73 16.00 12.19
C ASP A 238 8.72 15.53 11.10
N GLY A 239 8.93 16.34 10.06
CA GLY A 239 9.81 16.04 8.93
C GLY A 239 9.18 15.18 7.85
N PHE A 240 7.85 15.06 7.84
CA PHE A 240 7.10 14.43 6.77
C PHE A 240 6.35 15.48 5.94
N ASP A 241 6.40 15.31 4.63
CA ASP A 241 5.61 16.08 3.66
C ASP A 241 4.16 15.62 3.74
N ALA A 242 3.40 16.23 4.67
CA ALA A 242 2.05 15.81 4.98
C ALA A 242 1.03 16.31 3.95
N ASP A 243 1.31 17.41 3.25
CA ASP A 243 0.44 17.97 2.20
C ASP A 243 0.92 17.67 0.77
N CYS A 244 1.97 16.86 0.63
CA CYS A 244 2.50 16.36 -0.63
C CYS A 244 2.90 17.48 -1.61
N ASP A 245 3.31 18.65 -1.11
CA ASP A 245 3.71 19.80 -1.92
C ASP A 245 5.20 19.77 -2.33
N GLY A 246 5.94 18.77 -1.84
CA GLY A 246 7.38 18.61 -2.03
C GLY A 246 8.23 19.28 -0.95
N HIS A 247 7.61 19.80 0.11
CA HIS A 247 8.25 20.51 1.21
C HIS A 247 7.87 19.87 2.56
N PRO A 248 8.73 18.96 3.10
CA PRO A 248 8.46 18.23 4.35
C PRO A 248 8.15 19.09 5.58
N ASP A 249 8.50 20.37 5.56
CA ASP A 249 8.02 21.36 6.51
C ASP A 249 8.14 22.76 5.84
N LEU A 250 7.09 23.58 5.92
CA LEU A 250 6.93 24.89 5.26
C LEU A 250 8.21 25.72 4.95
N PHE A 251 8.41 26.02 3.66
CA PHE A 251 9.16 27.18 3.19
C PHE A 251 8.31 28.07 2.26
N THR A 252 7.10 28.43 2.67
CA THR A 252 6.35 29.49 1.98
C THR A 252 6.02 30.63 2.93
N GLY A 253 6.20 31.86 2.42
CA GLY A 253 6.04 33.10 3.18
C GLY A 253 4.59 33.43 3.53
N ASP A 254 3.91 32.55 4.25
CA ASP A 254 2.68 32.86 4.96
C ASP A 254 3.01 33.39 6.37
N THR A 255 2.12 34.24 6.86
CA THR A 255 2.23 35.02 8.09
C THR A 255 1.45 34.39 9.25
N ASP A 256 1.17 33.09 9.16
CA ASP A 256 0.48 32.34 10.17
C ASP A 256 1.42 31.81 11.24
N THR A 257 1.14 32.28 12.44
CA THR A 257 1.92 32.16 13.67
C THR A 257 1.91 30.76 14.32
N LEU A 258 1.91 29.68 13.54
CA LEU A 258 1.93 28.30 14.06
C LEU A 258 3.00 27.42 13.38
N GLY A 259 4.23 27.93 13.38
CA GLY A 259 5.36 27.16 13.88
C GLY A 259 5.81 25.96 13.07
N CYS A 260 6.59 26.22 12.02
CA CYS A 260 7.84 25.51 11.73
C CYS A 260 8.78 26.48 10.99
N ASP A 261 9.18 27.58 11.65
CA ASP A 261 10.18 28.52 11.07
C ASP A 261 11.49 27.77 10.83
N LEU A 262 11.69 27.25 9.62
CA LEU A 262 12.82 26.39 9.29
C LEU A 262 14.15 27.13 9.34
N CYS A 263 14.18 28.42 9.07
CA CYS A 263 15.44 29.15 9.00
C CYS A 263 15.22 30.58 9.56
N PRO A 264 15.07 30.77 10.89
CA PRO A 264 15.09 32.10 11.45
C PRO A 264 16.51 32.65 11.26
N ALA A 265 16.63 33.85 10.68
CA ALA A 265 17.81 34.66 10.90
C ALA A 265 18.10 34.65 12.41
N ALA A 266 19.37 34.58 12.84
CA ALA A 266 19.77 34.45 14.25
C ALA A 266 19.07 35.41 15.26
N ALA A 267 18.39 36.44 14.76
CA ALA A 267 17.50 37.35 15.49
C ALA A 267 16.13 36.77 15.93
N ALA A 268 15.66 35.61 15.42
CA ALA A 268 14.38 34.99 15.81
C ALA A 268 14.52 33.85 16.83
N PHE A 269 15.74 33.58 17.31
CA PHE A 269 15.98 32.67 18.42
C PHE A 269 15.21 33.15 19.67
N ARG A 270 14.26 32.36 20.16
CA ARG A 270 13.61 32.58 21.46
C ARG A 270 14.17 31.57 22.46
N PRO A 271 15.20 31.93 23.26
CA PRO A 271 15.83 30.99 24.20
C PRO A 271 14.88 30.42 25.26
N SER A 272 13.72 31.05 25.46
CA SER A 272 12.75 30.70 26.49
C SER A 272 11.96 29.41 26.24
N THR A 273 11.98 28.87 25.02
CA THR A 273 11.22 27.66 24.65
C THR A 273 12.05 26.38 24.65
N ILE A 274 13.37 26.48 24.81
CA ILE A 274 14.27 25.32 24.88
C ILE A 274 14.50 24.96 26.35
N GLU A 275 14.08 23.76 26.74
CA GLU A 275 14.44 23.15 28.02
C GLU A 275 15.83 22.51 27.90
N LEU A 276 16.73 22.82 28.84
CA LEU A 276 18.05 22.20 28.97
C LEU A 276 18.08 21.32 30.21
N GLN A 277 18.31 20.02 30.02
CA GLN A 277 18.58 19.08 31.09
C GLN A 277 20.04 18.63 31.03
N GLN A 278 20.68 18.57 32.20
CA GLN A 278 22.06 18.10 32.32
C GLN A 278 22.12 16.86 33.19
N LEU A 279 22.72 15.78 32.67
CA LEU A 279 22.87 14.52 33.38
C LEU A 279 24.34 14.09 33.41
N ASP A 280 24.80 13.60 34.55
CA ASP A 280 26.17 13.12 34.72
C ASP A 280 26.28 11.66 34.26
N PRO A 281 27.07 11.35 33.21
CA PRO A 281 27.27 9.97 32.74
C PRO A 281 27.65 8.99 33.86
N CYS A 282 28.51 9.41 34.78
CA CYS A 282 29.04 8.54 35.82
C CYS A 282 28.06 8.38 37.00
N ALA A 283 27.02 9.24 37.06
CA ALA A 283 25.89 9.02 37.95
C ALA A 283 24.84 8.10 37.31
N LEU A 284 24.72 8.10 35.98
CA LEU A 284 23.81 7.24 35.23
C LEU A 284 24.29 5.80 35.16
N ASP A 285 25.58 5.59 34.91
CA ASP A 285 26.22 4.26 34.94
C ASP A 285 27.38 4.24 35.94
N PRO A 286 27.23 3.60 37.11
CA PRO A 286 28.29 3.50 38.11
C PRO A 286 29.54 2.73 37.64
N ALA A 287 29.45 1.98 36.54
CA ALA A 287 30.60 1.32 35.93
C ALA A 287 31.40 2.27 35.03
N ALA A 288 30.87 3.43 34.67
CA ALA A 288 31.58 4.45 33.90
C ALA A 288 32.57 5.20 34.81
N GLY A 289 33.79 5.41 34.30
CA GLY A 289 34.86 6.05 35.06
C GLY A 289 35.64 7.12 34.30
N LEU A 290 35.44 7.23 32.98
CA LEU A 290 36.15 8.17 32.12
C LEU A 290 35.30 9.42 31.88
N GLY A 291 35.94 10.59 31.76
CA GLY A 291 35.22 11.84 31.43
C GLY A 291 34.18 12.31 32.46
N CYS A 292 34.20 11.77 33.69
CA CYS A 292 33.30 12.20 34.76
C CYS A 292 33.51 13.69 35.09
N GLY A 293 32.42 14.46 35.15
CA GLY A 293 32.44 15.92 35.31
C GLY A 293 32.08 16.69 34.03
N GLN A 294 32.10 16.05 32.86
CA GLN A 294 31.44 16.54 31.66
C GLN A 294 30.01 16.00 31.62
N LEU A 295 29.02 16.88 31.56
CA LEU A 295 27.60 16.50 31.62
C LEU A 295 27.04 16.28 30.21
N HIS A 296 26.18 15.28 30.05
CA HIS A 296 25.28 15.21 28.91
C HIS A 296 24.41 16.48 28.89
N GLN A 297 24.20 17.07 27.71
CA GLN A 297 23.29 18.20 27.56
C GLN A 297 22.14 17.79 26.64
N VAL A 298 20.96 17.68 27.23
CA VAL A 298 19.74 17.30 26.53
C VAL A 298 18.91 18.55 26.32
N ARG A 299 18.57 18.84 25.07
CA ARG A 299 17.79 20.00 24.67
C ARG A 299 16.53 19.56 23.95
N THR A 300 15.40 20.06 24.42
CA THR A 300 14.08 19.83 23.81
C THR A 300 13.29 21.13 23.82
N ARG A 301 12.33 21.24 22.90
CA ARG A 301 11.29 22.27 22.95
C ARG A 301 10.17 21.83 23.89
N ASN A 302 9.61 22.80 24.62
CA ASN A 302 8.46 22.58 25.52
C ASN A 302 7.14 23.14 24.97
N ASP A 303 7.19 23.72 23.77
CA ASP A 303 6.08 24.38 23.09
C ASP A 303 5.64 23.63 21.82
N VAL A 304 6.09 22.39 21.64
CA VAL A 304 5.72 21.51 20.53
C VAL A 304 4.83 20.36 21.03
N SER A 305 3.85 19.96 20.23
CA SER A 305 2.96 18.82 20.52
C SER A 305 3.60 17.46 20.21
N SER A 306 4.56 17.46 19.29
CA SER A 306 5.37 16.31 18.88
C SER A 306 6.78 16.80 18.54
N TYR A 307 7.73 15.88 18.55
CA TYR A 307 9.08 16.14 18.05
C TYR A 307 9.27 15.40 16.73
N ARG A 308 10.20 15.88 15.90
CA ARG A 308 10.67 15.16 14.72
C ARG A 308 11.08 13.73 15.05
N GLY A 309 10.90 12.83 14.09
CA GLY A 309 11.16 11.41 14.25
C GLY A 309 12.63 11.08 14.57
N GLN A 310 13.58 11.93 14.15
CA GLN A 310 15.01 11.68 14.28
C GLN A 310 15.62 12.27 15.56
N LEU A 311 16.59 11.55 16.13
CA LEU A 311 17.39 12.00 17.29
C LEU A 311 18.66 12.72 16.82
N PHE A 312 18.88 13.93 17.28
CA PHE A 312 20.09 14.69 16.97
C PHE A 312 21.16 14.47 18.04
N VAL A 313 22.29 13.86 17.69
CA VAL A 313 23.38 13.56 18.65
C VAL A 313 24.68 14.23 18.22
N THR A 314 25.26 15.04 19.09
CA THR A 314 26.57 15.65 18.86
C THR A 314 27.69 14.98 19.66
N LEU A 315 28.80 14.71 18.97
CA LEU A 315 30.04 14.21 19.55
C LEU A 315 31.10 15.32 19.47
N LEU A 316 31.06 16.20 20.48
CA LEU A 316 32.01 17.29 20.63
C LEU A 316 33.01 16.96 21.75
N PRO A 317 34.28 17.42 21.70
CA PRO A 317 35.27 17.15 22.73
C PRO A 317 34.96 17.73 24.10
N GLN A 318 34.06 18.72 24.17
CA GLN A 318 33.55 19.30 25.41
C GLN A 318 32.08 19.66 25.23
N THR A 319 31.26 19.40 26.25
CA THR A 319 29.86 19.85 26.31
C THR A 319 29.79 21.17 27.08
N GLY A 320 28.99 22.14 26.60
CA GLY A 320 28.96 23.49 27.17
C GLY A 320 28.21 24.50 26.31
N ASP A 321 27.92 25.68 26.87
CA ASP A 321 27.18 26.73 26.16
C ASP A 321 27.89 27.21 24.89
N ARG A 322 29.23 27.19 24.85
CA ARG A 322 30.02 27.59 23.67
C ARG A 322 30.10 26.54 22.56
N THR A 323 29.70 25.29 22.83
CA THR A 323 29.78 24.17 21.89
C THR A 323 28.41 23.62 21.51
N GLY A 324 27.37 23.86 22.32
CA GLY A 324 26.00 23.40 22.09
C GLY A 324 25.19 24.17 21.04
N ALA A 325 25.83 24.93 20.12
CA ALA A 325 25.11 25.66 19.07
C ALA A 325 24.31 24.71 18.17
N TRP A 326 24.88 23.56 17.82
CA TRP A 326 24.25 22.54 17.00
C TRP A 326 23.00 21.94 17.64
N SER A 327 23.09 21.47 18.88
CA SER A 327 21.93 20.91 19.58
C SER A 327 20.89 21.97 19.92
N ARG A 328 21.27 23.24 20.11
CA ARG A 328 20.30 24.34 20.25
C ARG A 328 19.50 24.55 18.97
N ILE A 329 20.17 24.58 17.82
CA ILE A 329 19.52 24.73 16.52
C ILE A 329 18.62 23.52 16.25
N ALA A 330 19.13 22.30 16.43
CA ALA A 330 18.34 21.09 16.26
C ALA A 330 17.10 21.05 17.16
N ALA A 331 17.25 21.43 18.44
CA ALA A 331 16.11 21.55 19.34
C ALA A 331 15.11 22.61 18.87
N HIS A 332 15.59 23.75 18.37
CA HIS A 332 14.73 24.79 17.81
C HIS A 332 13.93 24.29 16.60
N SER A 333 14.58 23.50 15.73
CA SER A 333 13.98 22.82 14.58
C SER A 333 13.06 21.65 14.94
N GLY A 334 12.80 21.40 16.24
CA GLY A 334 11.84 20.38 16.69
C GLY A 334 12.44 18.99 16.95
N HIS A 335 13.75 18.81 16.82
CA HIS A 335 14.39 17.55 17.20
C HIS A 335 14.59 17.43 18.71
N ARG A 336 14.62 16.19 19.19
CA ARG A 336 15.32 15.86 20.43
C ARG A 336 16.82 15.96 20.20
N ALA A 337 17.53 16.79 20.96
CA ALA A 337 18.95 17.02 20.74
C ALA A 337 19.79 16.69 21.98
N ILE A 338 20.88 15.95 21.78
CA ILE A 338 21.80 15.50 22.81
C ILE A 338 23.22 15.91 22.43
N ASP A 339 23.88 16.75 23.24
CA ASP A 339 25.34 16.78 23.27
C ASP A 339 25.82 15.69 24.22
N LEU A 340 26.36 14.62 23.67
CA LEU A 340 26.78 13.47 24.46
C LEU A 340 28.10 13.81 25.15
N ALA A 341 28.19 13.62 26.46
CA ALA A 341 29.45 13.60 27.17
C ALA A 341 30.12 12.22 26.98
N TRP A 342 31.30 12.21 26.39
CA TRP A 342 32.04 10.99 26.03
C TRP A 342 33.54 11.23 26.25
N PRO A 343 34.36 10.17 26.40
CA PRO A 343 35.78 10.32 26.72
C PRO A 343 36.61 10.69 25.49
N SER A 344 36.49 11.93 25.04
CA SER A 344 37.12 12.44 23.82
C SER A 344 38.62 12.76 23.94
N ASP A 345 39.16 12.84 25.17
CA ASP A 345 40.54 13.29 25.45
C ASP A 345 41.43 12.17 26.03
N LEU A 346 41.23 10.93 25.59
CA LEU A 346 41.94 9.78 26.17
C LEU A 346 43.45 9.71 25.83
N GLY A 347 43.94 10.57 24.93
CA GLY A 347 45.26 10.42 24.33
C GLY A 347 45.35 9.11 23.52
N GLY A 348 46.23 9.05 22.52
CA GLY A 348 46.35 7.85 21.66
C GLY A 348 46.29 8.21 20.19
N SER A 349 47.38 7.92 19.49
CA SER A 349 47.54 8.21 18.07
C SER A 349 48.14 7.00 17.38
N CYS A 350 47.54 6.58 16.28
CA CYS A 350 48.12 5.53 15.47
C CYS A 350 49.32 6.04 14.65
N PRO A 351 50.29 5.17 14.34
CA PRO A 351 51.35 5.50 13.40
C PRO A 351 50.78 6.01 12.07
N ALA A 352 51.46 6.99 11.46
CA ALA A 352 51.04 7.53 10.18
C ALA A 352 50.95 6.42 9.12
N GLY A 353 49.77 6.29 8.49
CA GLY A 353 49.50 5.28 7.47
C GLY A 353 49.01 3.92 8.01
N ASP A 354 48.87 3.74 9.33
CA ASP A 354 48.32 2.51 9.92
C ASP A 354 46.78 2.54 9.95
N ALA A 355 46.18 2.25 8.79
CA ALA A 355 44.74 2.22 8.58
C ALA A 355 43.98 1.29 9.54
N LEU A 356 44.56 0.14 9.90
CA LEU A 356 43.92 -0.83 10.77
C LEU A 356 43.88 -0.31 12.21
N CYS A 357 44.97 0.30 12.68
CA CYS A 357 45.00 0.89 14.00
C CYS A 357 43.92 1.97 14.17
N PHE A 358 43.78 2.88 13.19
CA PHE A 358 42.75 3.94 13.26
C PHE A 358 41.33 3.36 13.26
N ARG A 359 41.06 2.33 12.45
CA ARG A 359 39.76 1.63 12.48
C ARG A 359 39.45 1.03 13.86
N LEU A 360 40.38 0.26 14.42
CA LEU A 360 40.20 -0.39 15.73
C LEU A 360 40.02 0.62 16.85
N LEU A 361 40.67 1.77 16.74
CA LEU A 361 40.49 2.87 17.68
C LEU A 361 39.06 3.42 17.65
N ARG A 362 38.47 3.60 16.46
CA ARG A 362 37.07 4.10 16.32
C ARG A 362 36.07 3.07 16.85
N GLU A 363 36.31 1.78 16.58
CA GLU A 363 35.52 0.66 17.08
C GLU A 363 35.49 0.63 18.61
N GLU A 364 36.64 0.84 19.24
CA GLU A 364 36.75 0.86 20.70
C GLU A 364 36.06 2.10 21.31
N LEU A 365 36.18 3.28 20.70
CA LEU A 365 35.43 4.47 21.17
C LEU A 365 33.92 4.27 21.07
N LEU A 366 33.45 3.64 19.98
CA LEU A 366 32.02 3.43 19.73
C LEU A 366 31.44 2.38 20.68
N SER A 367 32.05 1.19 20.73
CA SER A 367 31.50 0.00 21.39
C SER A 367 32.05 -0.26 22.80
N GLY A 368 33.29 0.17 23.08
CA GLY A 368 34.04 -0.19 24.28
C GLY A 368 34.56 -1.62 24.27
N THR A 369 34.54 -2.27 23.11
CA THR A 369 35.25 -3.54 22.88
C THR A 369 36.76 -3.23 22.82
N ASP A 370 37.56 -3.95 23.61
CA ASP A 370 39.03 -3.83 23.62
C ASP A 370 39.59 -4.30 22.26
N ALA A 371 39.67 -3.35 21.33
CA ALA A 371 40.03 -3.57 19.93
C ALA A 371 41.36 -2.88 19.58
N SER A 372 41.71 -1.79 20.27
CA SER A 372 42.91 -1.01 20.02
C SER A 372 43.91 -1.13 21.16
N SER A 373 45.19 -1.20 20.81
CA SER A 373 46.28 -1.09 21.80
C SER A 373 46.59 0.36 22.19
N GLN A 374 45.90 1.35 21.59
CA GLN A 374 46.20 2.77 21.75
C GLN A 374 45.43 3.43 22.89
N ILE A 375 44.23 2.93 23.17
CA ILE A 375 43.33 3.44 24.20
C ILE A 375 42.77 2.25 24.97
N THR A 376 42.06 2.55 26.06
CA THR A 376 41.26 1.56 26.79
C THR A 376 39.95 2.23 27.17
N VAL A 377 38.86 1.84 26.52
CA VAL A 377 37.52 2.36 26.78
C VAL A 377 36.66 1.23 27.37
N PRO A 378 36.32 1.28 28.68
CA PRO A 378 35.34 0.35 29.24
C PRO A 378 34.02 0.43 28.47
N VAL A 379 33.29 -0.69 28.38
CA VAL A 379 31.95 -0.71 27.76
C VAL A 379 31.02 0.35 28.37
N ALA A 380 31.10 0.60 29.67
CA ALA A 380 30.33 1.65 30.37
C ALA A 380 30.64 3.08 29.86
N ASP A 381 31.86 3.29 29.37
CA ASP A 381 32.34 4.58 28.89
C ASP A 381 32.21 4.75 27.37
N SER A 382 31.79 3.71 26.64
CA SER A 382 31.62 3.77 25.19
C SER A 382 30.46 4.67 24.78
N ILE A 383 30.54 5.20 23.56
CA ILE A 383 29.52 6.12 23.03
C ILE A 383 28.15 5.42 22.96
N GLN A 384 28.11 4.17 22.49
CA GLN A 384 26.89 3.39 22.41
C GLN A 384 26.26 3.16 23.79
N ARG A 385 27.06 2.79 24.81
CA ARG A 385 26.53 2.54 26.16
C ARG A 385 26.07 3.82 26.84
N ARG A 386 26.83 4.91 26.68
CA ARG A 386 26.45 6.22 27.25
C ARG A 386 25.15 6.74 26.66
N LEU A 387 25.00 6.65 25.33
CA LEU A 387 23.78 7.11 24.66
C LEU A 387 22.57 6.23 25.03
N SER A 388 22.70 4.90 24.97
CA SER A 388 21.61 3.98 25.35
C SER A 388 21.18 4.15 26.81
N THR A 389 22.13 4.27 27.74
CA THR A 389 21.84 4.50 29.17
C THR A 389 21.12 5.83 29.38
N LEU A 390 21.57 6.89 28.71
CA LEU A 390 20.93 8.20 28.75
C LEU A 390 19.50 8.15 28.21
N LEU A 391 19.28 7.53 27.04
CA LEU A 391 17.95 7.40 26.44
C LEU A 391 16.98 6.62 27.34
N GLY A 392 17.46 5.53 27.95
CA GLY A 392 16.66 4.75 28.91
C GLY A 392 16.26 5.58 30.13
N GLU A 393 17.17 6.39 30.69
CA GLU A 393 16.85 7.28 31.81
C GLU A 393 15.92 8.42 31.40
N LEU A 394 16.10 9.00 30.21
CA LEU A 394 15.22 10.04 29.68
C LEU A 394 13.80 9.52 29.46
N HIS A 395 13.64 8.32 28.88
CA HIS A 395 12.33 7.66 28.77
C HIS A 395 11.70 7.44 30.15
N ARG A 396 12.49 7.01 31.15
CA ARG A 396 11.99 6.84 32.53
C ARG A 396 11.53 8.16 33.17
N LEU A 397 12.20 9.27 32.88
CA LEU A 397 11.91 10.59 33.42
C LEU A 397 10.81 11.36 32.65
N ARG A 398 10.65 11.06 31.36
CA ARG A 398 9.81 11.74 30.36
C ARG A 398 9.27 10.72 29.34
N PRO A 399 8.36 9.81 29.74
CA PRO A 399 7.88 8.73 28.88
C PRO A 399 7.05 9.24 27.68
N ASP A 400 6.55 10.46 27.76
CA ASP A 400 5.74 11.14 26.75
C ASP A 400 6.56 11.75 25.60
N GLN A 401 7.89 11.82 25.72
CA GLN A 401 8.75 12.46 24.73
C GLN A 401 9.32 11.50 23.67
N GLY A 402 9.01 10.20 23.76
CA GLY A 402 9.41 9.20 22.76
C GLY A 402 10.92 8.97 22.69
N TRP A 403 11.61 8.91 23.82
CA TRP A 403 13.07 8.64 23.86
C TRP A 403 13.43 7.19 23.54
N ASP A 404 12.49 6.26 23.80
CA ASP A 404 12.60 4.83 23.59
C ASP A 404 12.49 4.40 22.12
N THR A 405 11.92 5.25 21.24
CA THR A 405 11.85 4.99 19.80
C THR A 405 13.23 4.95 19.12
N HIS A 406 14.27 5.38 19.84
CA HIS A 406 15.66 5.39 19.39
C HIS A 406 16.47 4.20 19.93
N LEU A 407 15.79 3.21 20.51
CA LEU A 407 16.38 1.99 21.05
C LEU A 407 15.83 0.76 20.34
N LEU A 408 16.72 -0.18 20.02
CA LEU A 408 16.35 -1.52 19.56
C LEU A 408 15.76 -2.33 20.72
N ALA A 409 15.11 -3.46 20.40
CA ALA A 409 14.47 -4.33 21.39
C ALA A 409 15.44 -4.89 22.46
N ASP A 410 16.73 -4.97 22.16
CA ASP A 410 17.78 -5.39 23.10
C ASP A 410 18.37 -4.23 23.94
N GLY A 411 17.87 -3.01 23.72
CA GLY A 411 18.31 -1.79 24.39
C GLY A 411 19.56 -1.14 23.78
N ALA A 412 20.08 -1.64 22.66
CA ALA A 412 21.09 -0.93 21.88
C ALA A 412 20.49 0.32 21.21
N VAL A 413 21.33 1.27 20.82
CA VAL A 413 20.91 2.45 20.08
C VAL A 413 20.50 2.02 18.67
N ASP A 414 19.31 2.43 18.23
CA ASP A 414 18.92 2.33 16.82
C ASP A 414 19.51 3.52 16.05
N TRP A 415 20.72 3.31 15.52
CA TRP A 415 21.46 4.35 14.80
C TRP A 415 20.73 4.83 13.53
N SER A 416 19.84 4.03 12.95
CA SER A 416 19.07 4.40 11.76
C SER A 416 18.12 5.58 11.99
N THR A 417 17.82 5.88 13.26
CA THR A 417 17.01 7.03 13.70
C THR A 417 17.85 8.25 14.10
N VAL A 418 19.18 8.14 14.07
CA VAL A 418 20.11 9.14 14.62
C VAL A 418 20.72 10.00 13.51
N ILE A 419 20.59 11.32 13.68
CA ILE A 419 21.41 12.31 13.00
C ILE A 419 22.67 12.55 13.83
N GLY A 420 23.81 12.05 13.33
CA GLY A 420 25.09 12.16 14.02
C GLY A 420 25.89 13.38 13.58
N VAL A 421 26.30 14.24 14.52
CA VAL A 421 27.18 15.38 14.24
C VAL A 421 28.48 15.25 15.00
N GLY A 422 29.58 15.14 14.27
CA GLY A 422 30.90 14.95 14.85
C GLY A 422 31.84 16.09 14.52
N TRP A 423 32.69 16.48 15.48
CA TRP A 423 33.80 17.40 15.22
C TRP A 423 35.15 16.74 15.45
N ASN A 424 36.06 16.89 14.50
CA ASN A 424 37.43 16.38 14.60
C ASN A 424 37.39 14.88 14.95
N ARG A 425 37.89 14.46 16.13
CA ARG A 425 37.78 13.07 16.61
C ARG A 425 36.34 12.55 16.64
N GLY A 426 35.36 13.40 16.97
CA GLY A 426 33.96 13.05 16.89
C GLY A 426 33.48 12.82 15.45
N ALA A 427 34.01 13.56 14.46
CA ALA A 427 33.72 13.32 13.05
C ALA A 427 34.29 11.96 12.59
N GLU A 428 35.46 11.56 13.10
CA GLU A 428 36.05 10.25 12.85
C GLU A 428 35.14 9.13 13.38
N VAL A 429 34.61 9.27 14.59
CA VAL A 429 33.68 8.27 15.13
C VAL A 429 32.34 8.28 14.38
N ILE A 430 31.71 9.43 14.14
CA ILE A 430 30.43 9.52 13.41
C ILE A 430 30.56 8.93 12.00
N ALA A 431 31.66 9.21 11.29
CA ALA A 431 31.90 8.62 9.98
C ALA A 431 32.08 7.10 10.05
N TYR A 432 32.69 6.57 11.12
CA TYR A 432 32.79 5.12 11.33
C TYR A 432 31.44 4.50 11.69
N THR A 433 30.66 5.13 12.58
CA THR A 433 29.27 4.72 12.89
C THR A 433 28.42 4.70 11.62
N ALA A 434 28.56 5.71 10.75
CA ALA A 434 27.87 5.75 9.47
C ALA A 434 28.18 4.52 8.59
N GLN A 435 29.44 4.06 8.62
CA GLN A 435 29.90 2.90 7.86
C GLN A 435 29.42 1.56 8.42
N VAL A 436 29.35 1.40 9.75
CA VAL A 436 29.16 0.07 10.39
C VAL A 436 27.79 -0.13 11.03
N GLU A 437 27.07 0.95 11.37
CA GLU A 437 25.74 0.87 11.98
C GLU A 437 24.62 1.41 11.06
N GLY A 438 24.93 2.36 10.17
CA GLY A 438 23.94 3.04 9.33
C GLY A 438 23.16 4.10 10.11
N LEU A 439 23.57 5.37 9.96
CA LEU A 439 22.90 6.52 10.54
C LEU A 439 21.71 6.95 9.67
N HIS A 440 20.77 7.69 10.26
CA HIS A 440 19.79 8.45 9.47
C HIS A 440 20.53 9.41 8.53
N SER A 441 21.40 10.24 9.11
CA SER A 441 22.23 11.21 8.41
C SER A 441 23.46 11.54 9.25
N ALA A 442 24.55 11.97 8.62
CA ALA A 442 25.79 12.30 9.31
C ALA A 442 26.39 13.63 8.84
N VAL A 443 26.86 14.42 9.80
CA VAL A 443 27.55 15.69 9.58
C VAL A 443 28.95 15.62 10.16
N LEU A 444 29.94 15.79 9.27
CA LEU A 444 31.36 15.69 9.58
C LEU A 444 31.99 17.07 9.58
N LEU A 445 32.36 17.58 10.75
CA LEU A 445 32.93 18.91 10.93
C LEU A 445 34.44 18.83 11.14
N SER A 446 35.20 19.53 10.30
CA SER A 446 36.68 19.56 10.37
C SER A 446 37.27 18.15 10.54
N GLY A 447 36.79 17.20 9.74
CA GLY A 447 37.15 15.80 9.80
C GLY A 447 36.46 14.98 8.70
N PRO A 448 36.81 13.69 8.56
CA PRO A 448 37.84 12.97 9.31
C PRO A 448 39.27 13.28 8.84
N LYS A 449 40.27 13.16 9.73
CA LYS A 449 41.70 13.31 9.39
C LYS A 449 42.40 11.97 9.23
N ASP A 450 41.94 10.97 9.95
CA ASP A 450 42.64 9.71 10.07
C ASP A 450 42.43 8.80 8.83
N PRO A 451 43.50 8.20 8.29
CA PRO A 451 43.43 7.39 7.06
C PRO A 451 42.82 6.01 7.32
N GLY A 452 42.52 5.27 6.25
CA GLY A 452 42.15 3.85 6.34
C GLY A 452 40.65 3.53 6.24
N TRP A 453 39.88 4.46 5.68
CA TRP A 453 38.47 4.24 5.33
C TRP A 453 38.33 3.06 4.36
N SER A 454 37.39 2.16 4.66
CA SER A 454 37.12 1.00 3.82
C SER A 454 36.58 1.44 2.46
N PRO A 455 36.92 0.76 1.35
CA PRO A 455 36.26 0.95 0.06
C PRO A 455 34.85 0.32 -0.01
N ALA A 456 34.41 -0.39 1.04
CA ALA A 456 33.02 -0.83 1.15
C ALA A 456 32.10 0.39 1.36
N PRO A 457 30.96 0.46 0.64
CA PRO A 457 30.03 1.58 0.80
C PRO A 457 29.55 1.67 2.24
N SER A 458 29.46 2.91 2.74
CA SER A 458 28.86 3.20 4.03
C SER A 458 27.43 2.64 4.09
N LEU A 459 27.04 2.04 5.22
CA LEU A 459 25.64 1.64 5.43
C LEU A 459 24.69 2.85 5.42
N THR A 460 25.20 4.02 5.80
CA THR A 460 24.53 5.31 5.55
C THR A 460 24.73 5.70 4.09
N PRO A 461 23.66 5.92 3.29
CA PRO A 461 23.78 6.35 1.91
C PRO A 461 24.66 7.60 1.80
N SER A 462 25.53 7.66 0.78
CA SER A 462 26.40 8.83 0.55
C SER A 462 25.59 10.12 0.38
N CYS A 463 24.32 10.00 0.00
CA CYS A 463 23.41 11.13 -0.12
C CYS A 463 22.93 11.74 1.21
N ARG A 464 23.12 11.02 2.32
CA ARG A 464 22.84 11.48 3.69
C ARG A 464 24.12 11.77 4.50
N LEU A 465 25.24 11.91 3.80
CA LEU A 465 26.52 12.26 4.40
C LEU A 465 26.94 13.67 3.98
N PHE A 466 27.15 14.54 4.96
CA PHE A 466 27.49 15.93 4.78
C PHE A 466 28.80 16.25 5.50
N ALA A 467 29.57 17.19 4.95
CA ALA A 467 30.80 17.62 5.57
C ALA A 467 31.04 19.12 5.44
N ALA A 468 31.63 19.72 6.47
CA ALA A 468 32.01 21.13 6.47
C ALA A 468 33.41 21.33 7.08
N TYR A 469 34.25 22.11 6.39
CA TYR A 469 35.55 22.53 6.89
C TYR A 469 35.98 23.86 6.29
N HIS A 470 36.92 24.53 6.96
CA HIS A 470 37.49 25.78 6.46
C HIS A 470 38.66 25.47 5.51
N ARG A 471 38.69 26.10 4.33
CA ARG A 471 39.74 25.85 3.31
C ARG A 471 41.15 26.05 3.83
N ASP A 472 41.32 27.07 4.67
CA ASP A 472 42.62 27.43 5.25
C ASP A 472 42.89 26.71 6.59
N GLU A 473 42.05 25.75 7.01
CA GLU A 473 42.29 24.96 8.23
C GLU A 473 43.50 24.01 8.04
N PRO A 474 44.37 23.86 9.05
CA PRO A 474 45.38 22.82 9.07
C PRO A 474 44.76 21.42 8.93
N GLY A 475 44.98 20.79 7.78
CA GLY A 475 44.41 19.48 7.43
C GLY A 475 43.33 19.50 6.35
N ALA A 476 42.97 20.68 5.80
CA ALA A 476 41.95 20.81 4.74
C ALA A 476 42.13 19.85 3.55
N ALA A 477 43.37 19.69 3.08
CA ALA A 477 43.69 18.75 2.00
C ALA A 477 43.45 17.28 2.41
N GLN A 478 43.75 16.94 3.66
CA GLN A 478 43.54 15.60 4.21
C GLN A 478 42.04 15.32 4.39
N PHE A 479 41.27 16.24 4.96
CA PHE A 479 39.81 16.12 5.04
C PHE A 479 39.20 15.80 3.69
N ARG A 480 39.56 16.57 2.65
CA ARG A 480 39.03 16.35 1.31
C ARG A 480 39.34 14.95 0.78
N SER A 481 40.56 14.48 1.01
CA SER A 481 40.98 13.14 0.60
C SER A 481 40.16 12.06 1.31
N GLU A 482 40.01 12.15 2.63
CA GLU A 482 39.30 11.14 3.40
C GLU A 482 37.77 11.19 3.17
N LEU A 483 37.18 12.37 2.99
CA LEU A 483 35.76 12.52 2.60
C LEU A 483 35.49 11.90 1.23
N THR A 484 36.41 12.08 0.27
CA THR A 484 36.31 11.42 -1.04
C THR A 484 36.39 9.90 -0.89
N ALA A 485 37.25 9.39 0.00
CA ALA A 485 37.35 7.97 0.30
C ALA A 485 36.07 7.41 0.96
N LEU A 486 35.31 8.25 1.67
CA LEU A 486 33.98 7.94 2.21
C LEU A 486 32.84 8.04 1.18
N GLY A 487 33.15 8.36 -0.09
CA GLY A 487 32.14 8.56 -1.14
C GLY A 487 31.41 9.91 -1.04
N ILE A 488 31.85 10.81 -0.16
CA ILE A 488 31.30 12.16 -0.03
C ILE A 488 32.04 13.05 -1.04
N SER A 489 31.33 13.47 -2.08
CA SER A 489 31.89 14.27 -3.16
C SER A 489 30.93 15.38 -3.59
N GLY A 490 31.40 16.30 -4.44
CA GLY A 490 30.65 17.48 -4.86
C GLY A 490 30.86 18.66 -3.89
N ARG A 491 31.12 19.84 -4.45
CA ARG A 491 31.35 21.08 -3.70
C ARG A 491 30.11 21.94 -3.76
N LEU A 492 29.60 22.37 -2.62
CA LEU A 492 28.56 23.39 -2.57
C LEU A 492 29.12 24.73 -3.08
N PRO A 493 28.42 25.45 -3.99
CA PRO A 493 28.76 26.84 -4.28
C PRO A 493 28.77 27.62 -2.96
N GLY A 494 29.62 28.64 -2.85
CA GLY A 494 29.79 29.40 -1.60
C GLY A 494 28.46 29.91 -1.02
N ALA A 495 28.47 30.29 0.26
CA ALA A 495 27.30 30.65 1.10
C ALA A 495 26.34 31.73 0.54
N GLU A 496 26.64 32.30 -0.63
CA GLU A 496 25.98 33.43 -1.27
C GLU A 496 25.18 33.03 -2.54
N HIS A 497 25.30 31.79 -3.01
CA HIS A 497 24.49 31.25 -4.11
C HIS A 497 24.04 29.83 -3.80
N LEU A 498 23.08 29.78 -2.90
CA LEU A 498 22.48 28.56 -2.43
C LEU A 498 21.10 28.42 -3.08
N SER A 499 21.05 27.84 -4.29
CA SER A 499 19.82 27.56 -5.06
C SER A 499 19.57 26.06 -5.10
N TYR A 500 18.36 25.64 -4.69
CA TYR A 500 17.89 24.26 -4.71
C TYR A 500 17.75 23.72 -6.15
N PRO A 501 17.97 22.41 -6.41
CA PRO A 501 18.49 21.36 -5.52
C PRO A 501 20.02 21.44 -5.34
N TRP A 502 20.49 21.03 -4.16
CA TRP A 502 21.88 21.17 -3.72
C TRP A 502 22.84 20.18 -4.42
N GLU A 503 23.55 20.59 -5.48
CA GLU A 503 24.50 19.71 -6.21
C GLU A 503 25.84 19.42 -5.49
N GLY A 504 25.92 19.48 -4.15
CA GLY A 504 27.16 19.21 -3.41
C GLY A 504 26.98 18.78 -1.96
N ARG A 505 27.90 17.96 -1.44
CA ARG A 505 27.84 17.44 -0.06
C ARG A 505 29.00 17.90 0.83
N ILE A 506 29.94 18.64 0.25
CA ILE A 506 31.05 19.26 0.96
C ILE A 506 30.90 20.79 0.92
N LEU A 507 30.76 21.38 2.10
CA LEU A 507 30.77 22.81 2.32
C LEU A 507 32.18 23.28 2.68
N GLU A 508 32.89 23.82 1.69
CA GLU A 508 34.23 24.38 1.86
C GLU A 508 34.15 25.90 2.08
N VAL A 509 34.34 26.33 3.32
CA VAL A 509 34.25 27.75 3.70
C VAL A 509 35.53 28.47 3.31
N SER A 510 35.39 29.64 2.65
CA SER A 510 36.50 30.48 2.19
C SER A 510 36.48 31.91 2.74
N ALA A 511 35.55 32.22 3.64
CA ALA A 511 35.41 33.54 4.23
C ALA A 511 36.64 33.92 5.06
N PRO A 512 37.12 35.18 5.01
CA PRO A 512 38.24 35.62 5.84
C PRO A 512 37.85 35.57 7.33
N TRP A 513 38.69 34.95 8.15
CA TRP A 513 38.58 35.00 9.61
C TRP A 513 38.38 36.45 10.06
N GLY A 514 37.26 36.73 10.73
CA GLY A 514 36.91 38.10 11.13
C GLY A 514 37.99 38.76 12.00
N PRO A 515 38.02 40.11 12.10
CA PRO A 515 39.10 40.88 12.74
C PRO A 515 39.18 40.77 14.27
N ARG A 516 38.54 39.78 14.91
CA ARG A 516 38.60 39.62 16.37
C ARG A 516 39.87 38.86 16.73
N SER A 517 40.73 39.50 17.52
CA SER A 517 41.96 38.97 18.12
C SER A 517 41.81 37.68 18.97
N ALA A 518 40.62 37.08 18.99
CA ALA A 518 40.32 35.79 19.60
C ALA A 518 40.37 34.62 18.59
N CYS A 519 40.35 34.90 17.29
CA CYS A 519 40.43 33.92 16.20
C CYS A 519 41.85 33.91 15.64
N ASP A 520 42.74 33.26 16.38
CA ASP A 520 44.06 32.89 15.87
C ASP A 520 43.88 31.89 14.71
N ALA A 521 44.76 31.94 13.71
CA ALA A 521 44.77 31.09 12.52
C ALA A 521 44.97 29.57 12.82
N SER A 522 44.91 29.21 14.10
CA SER A 522 45.08 27.89 14.68
C SER A 522 43.77 27.26 15.19
N ARG A 523 42.61 27.93 15.09
CA ARG A 523 41.37 27.50 15.76
C ARG A 523 40.18 27.27 14.81
N SER A 524 39.52 26.13 15.02
CA SER A 524 38.46 25.54 14.18
C SER A 524 37.10 26.27 14.25
N MET A 525 36.21 25.96 13.30
CA MET A 525 34.90 26.57 13.00
C MET A 525 33.84 26.55 14.11
N ILE A 526 34.09 25.90 15.26
CA ILE A 526 33.04 25.52 16.23
C ILE A 526 32.89 26.48 17.41
N TYR A 527 33.88 27.33 17.72
CA TYR A 527 33.75 28.23 18.86
C TYR A 527 32.87 29.45 18.52
N ASP A 528 31.81 29.66 19.31
CA ASP A 528 30.85 30.80 19.22
C ASP A 528 31.54 32.17 19.02
N ASP A 529 32.75 32.37 19.57
CA ASP A 529 33.51 33.62 19.46
C ASP A 529 34.16 33.87 18.08
N CYS A 530 34.17 32.86 17.20
CA CYS A 530 34.70 32.91 15.82
C CYS A 530 33.64 32.73 14.74
N MET A 531 32.37 32.54 15.11
CA MET A 531 31.26 32.50 14.17
C MET A 531 31.03 33.91 13.61
N THR A 532 31.44 34.15 12.37
CA THR A 532 30.93 35.30 11.61
C THR A 532 29.47 35.05 11.24
N THR A 533 28.75 36.09 10.84
CA THR A 533 27.37 36.00 10.36
C THR A 533 27.21 34.93 9.27
N GLU A 534 28.23 34.73 8.43
CA GLU A 534 28.27 33.70 7.38
C GLU A 534 28.33 32.27 7.93
N VAL A 535 29.04 32.03 9.04
CA VAL A 535 29.08 30.70 9.68
C VAL A 535 27.74 30.41 10.37
N SER A 536 27.07 31.40 10.95
CA SER A 536 25.69 31.25 11.46
C SER A 536 24.68 30.92 10.36
N THR A 537 24.78 31.59 9.21
CA THR A 537 23.95 31.29 8.03
C THR A 537 24.25 29.89 7.48
N MET A 538 25.52 29.50 7.45
CA MET A 538 25.99 28.15 7.09
C MET A 538 25.41 27.06 8.01
N PHE A 539 25.33 27.30 9.32
CA PHE A 539 24.70 26.37 10.26
C PHE A 539 23.19 26.24 10.02
N GLY A 540 22.51 27.35 9.72
CA GLY A 540 21.09 27.33 9.34
C GLY A 540 20.86 26.49 8.07
N HIS A 541 21.70 26.67 7.04
CA HIS A 541 21.60 25.90 5.81
C HIS A 541 21.93 24.41 5.99
N LEU A 542 22.92 24.06 6.81
CA LEU A 542 23.22 22.66 7.09
C LEU A 542 22.12 22.00 7.92
N ALA A 543 21.49 22.72 8.84
CA ALA A 543 20.32 22.25 9.57
C ALA A 543 19.11 22.05 8.64
N CYS A 544 18.80 23.04 7.78
CA CYS A 544 17.74 22.97 6.77
C CYS A 544 18.00 21.79 5.78
N MET A 545 19.26 21.52 5.36
CA MET A 545 19.61 20.36 4.52
C MET A 545 19.45 18.99 5.21
N ILE A 546 19.61 18.92 6.54
CA ILE A 546 19.49 17.67 7.30
C ILE A 546 18.01 17.34 7.55
N SER A 547 17.14 18.36 7.65
CA SER A 547 15.69 18.18 7.78
C SER A 547 14.99 17.87 6.46
N GLU A 548 15.49 18.41 5.34
CA GLU A 548 14.89 18.28 4.00
C GLU A 548 15.28 17.01 3.23
N THR A 549 15.99 16.03 3.82
CA THR A 549 16.27 14.77 3.10
C THR A 549 15.03 13.87 3.02
N SER A 550 14.02 14.36 2.30
CA SER A 550 12.88 13.61 1.76
C SER A 550 13.34 12.67 0.65
N SER A 551 12.77 11.47 0.67
CA SER A 551 12.46 10.51 -0.42
C SER A 551 13.46 10.28 -1.58
N SER A 552 14.16 11.28 -2.09
CA SER A 552 15.08 11.28 -3.25
C SER A 552 16.41 10.49 -3.10
N CYS A 553 16.59 9.73 -2.03
CA CYS A 553 17.78 8.91 -1.77
C CYS A 553 17.59 7.41 -2.06
N LEU A 554 16.41 7.01 -2.55
CA LEU A 554 16.10 5.64 -2.95
C LEU A 554 16.53 5.35 -4.39
#